data_AF-A0A0U1XUL8-F1
#
_entry.id   AF-A0A0U1XUL8-F1
#
_cell.length_a   1.000
_cell.length_b   1.000
_cell.length_c   1.000
_cell.angle_alpha   90.00
_cell.angle_beta   90.00
_cell.angle_gamma   90.00
#
_symmetry.space_group_name_H-M   'P 1'
#
loop_
_entity.id
_entity.type
_entity.pdbx_description
1 polymer ?
#
loop_
_entity_poly.entity_id
_entity_poly.type
_entity_poly.pdbx_seq_one_letter_code
_entity_poly.pdbx_strand_id
1 'polypeptide(L)'
;EAQYKEMEDKVSSTLSGLEGELKGTFYPLTGMSKETQQQLIDDHFLFKEGDRFLQAANACRFWPTGRGIYHNENKTFLVWCNEEDHL
;
A
#
# COMPACT_ATOMS: atom_id res chain seq x y z
N GLU A 1 -11.15 -4.65 -10.64
CA GLU A 1 -10.43 -5.57 -9.74
C GLU A 1 -9.16 -6.17 -10.38
N ALA A 2 -9.24 -6.90 -11.50
CA ALA A 2 -8.05 -7.51 -12.11
C ALA A 2 -6.89 -6.54 -12.38
N GLN A 3 -7.18 -5.35 -12.94
CA GLN A 3 -6.18 -4.31 -13.17
C GLN A 3 -5.56 -3.74 -11.88
N TYR A 4 -6.32 -3.71 -10.77
CA TYR A 4 -5.80 -3.26 -9.47
C TYR A 4 -4.79 -4.27 -8.91
N LYS A 5 -5.10 -5.57 -9.02
CA LYS A 5 -4.17 -6.66 -8.67
C LYS A 5 -2.92 -6.65 -9.57
N GLU A 6 -3.10 -6.47 -10.87
CA GLU A 6 -1.97 -6.38 -11.81
C GLU A 6 -1.04 -5.20 -11.47
N MET A 7 -1.60 -4.04 -11.12
CA MET A 7 -0.81 -2.88 -10.66
C MET A 7 -0.09 -3.16 -9.34
N GLU A 8 -0.78 -3.74 -8.35
CA GLU A 8 -0.18 -4.18 -7.09
C GLU A 8 0.98 -5.15 -7.32
N ASP A 9 0.82 -6.16 -8.19
CA ASP A 9 1.85 -7.15 -8.50
C ASP A 9 3.08 -6.50 -9.16
N LYS A 10 2.87 -5.57 -10.11
CA LYS A 10 3.96 -4.82 -10.76
C LYS A 10 4.72 -3.94 -9.78
N VAL A 11 4.00 -3.23 -8.91
CA VAL A 11 4.60 -2.34 -7.91
C VAL A 11 5.35 -3.15 -6.86
N SER A 12 4.71 -4.15 -6.26
CA SER A 12 5.30 -4.99 -5.22
C SER A 12 6.54 -5.74 -5.70
N SER A 13 6.51 -6.31 -6.91
CA SER A 13 7.68 -7.00 -7.50
C SER A 13 8.84 -6.04 -7.76
N THR A 14 8.56 -4.84 -8.26
CA THR A 14 9.59 -3.81 -8.51
C THR A 14 10.22 -3.32 -7.21
N LEU A 15 9.39 -2.97 -6.20
CA LEU A 15 9.85 -2.46 -4.91
C LEU A 15 10.59 -3.52 -4.08
N SER A 16 10.19 -4.79 -4.20
CA SER A 16 10.89 -5.91 -3.55
C SER A 16 12.27 -6.19 -4.14
N GLY A 17 12.55 -5.71 -5.36
CA GLY A 17 13.87 -5.79 -6.00
C GLY A 17 14.82 -4.66 -5.60
N LEU A 18 14.38 -3.68 -4.79
CA LEU A 18 15.25 -2.60 -4.33
C LEU A 18 16.24 -3.11 -3.28
N GLU A 19 17.49 -2.65 -3.40
CA GLU A 19 18.60 -3.05 -2.54
C GLU A 19 19.21 -1.84 -1.80
N GLY A 20 20.18 -2.11 -0.92
CA GLY A 20 20.89 -1.07 -0.17
C GLY A 20 19.96 -0.30 0.77
N GLU A 21 20.06 1.04 0.76
CA GLU A 21 19.26 1.92 1.62
C GLU A 21 17.75 1.83 1.32
N LEU A 22 17.39 1.43 0.10
CA LEU A 22 15.98 1.32 -0.30
C LEU A 22 15.39 -0.05 0.00
N LYS A 23 16.17 -1.05 0.41
CA LYS A 23 15.67 -2.39 0.73
C LYS A 23 14.56 -2.31 1.78
N GLY A 24 13.46 -3.02 1.52
CA GLY A 24 12.24 -2.87 2.29
C GLY A 24 11.26 -4.02 2.13
N THR A 25 10.06 -3.83 2.68
CA THR A 25 8.98 -4.83 2.66
C THR A 25 7.71 -4.21 2.12
N PHE A 26 7.02 -4.95 1.24
CA PHE A 26 5.68 -4.61 0.76
C PHE A 26 4.62 -5.32 1.61
N TYR A 27 3.61 -4.57 2.04
CA TYR A 27 2.51 -5.00 2.90
C TYR A 27 1.19 -4.82 2.14
N PRO A 28 0.63 -5.88 1.52
CA PRO A 28 -0.69 -5.80 0.92
C PRO A 28 -1.74 -5.54 2.00
N LEU A 29 -2.72 -4.69 1.72
CA LEU A 29 -3.84 -4.45 2.65
C LEU A 29 -4.76 -5.67 2.72
N THR A 30 -4.85 -6.44 1.63
CA THR A 30 -5.63 -7.68 1.60
C THR A 30 -4.95 -8.76 2.44
N GLY A 31 -5.63 -9.22 3.48
CA GLY A 31 -5.11 -10.26 4.39
C GLY A 31 -4.10 -9.75 5.42
N MET A 32 -3.92 -8.43 5.54
CA MET A 32 -3.07 -7.82 6.58
C MET A 32 -3.55 -8.23 7.99
N SER A 33 -2.61 -8.68 8.83
CA SER A 33 -2.92 -8.99 10.23
C SER A 33 -3.14 -7.72 11.04
N LYS A 34 -3.86 -7.84 12.16
CA LYS A 34 -4.12 -6.70 13.05
C LYS A 34 -2.84 -6.16 13.68
N GLU A 35 -1.87 -7.04 13.94
CA GLU A 35 -0.57 -6.67 14.50
C GLU A 35 0.22 -5.81 13.51
N THR A 36 0.32 -6.23 12.24
CA THR A 36 0.96 -5.44 11.18
C THR A 36 0.21 -4.14 10.94
N GLN A 37 -1.13 -4.19 10.92
CA GLN A 37 -1.94 -2.99 10.76
C GLN A 37 -1.68 -1.97 11.88
N GLN A 38 -1.60 -2.42 13.14
CA GLN A 38 -1.34 -1.54 14.28
C GLN A 38 0.07 -0.93 14.20
N GLN A 39 1.08 -1.72 13.84
CA GLN A 39 2.44 -1.22 13.66
C GLN A 39 2.49 -0.11 12.60
N LEU A 40 1.81 -0.28 11.47
CA LEU A 40 1.74 0.74 10.41
C LEU A 40 0.96 1.99 10.84
N ILE A 41 -0.01 1.87 11.76
CA ILE A 41 -0.69 3.03 12.36
C ILE A 41 0.27 3.79 13.28
N ASP A 42 1.00 3.08 14.14
CA ASP A 42 1.92 3.67 15.11
C ASP A 42 3.10 4.37 14.42
N ASP A 43 3.52 3.84 13.26
CA ASP A 43 4.52 4.45 12.39
C ASP A 43 3.98 5.59 11.50
N HIS A 44 2.68 5.90 11.58
CA HIS A 44 1.99 6.87 10.73
C HIS A 44 2.05 6.57 9.23
N PHE A 45 2.16 5.28 8.86
CA PHE A 45 2.27 4.82 7.47
C PHE A 45 0.95 4.29 6.91
N LEU A 46 0.02 3.85 7.75
CA LEU A 46 -1.25 3.29 7.27
C LEU A 46 -2.21 4.38 6.76
N PHE A 47 -2.62 4.27 5.51
CA PHE A 47 -3.78 5.00 4.99
C PHE A 47 -5.08 4.22 5.23
N LYS A 48 -6.20 4.95 5.33
CA LYS A 48 -7.52 4.39 5.66
C LYS A 48 -8.39 4.26 4.40
N GLU A 49 -9.52 3.58 4.53
CA GLU A 49 -10.54 3.57 3.50
C GLU A 49 -10.91 5.03 3.17
N GLY A 50 -10.80 5.37 1.88
CA GLY A 50 -10.84 6.76 1.42
C GLY A 50 -12.09 7.52 1.89
N ASP A 51 -11.94 8.83 2.03
CA ASP A 51 -13.00 9.68 2.57
C ASP A 51 -14.21 9.81 1.62
N ARG A 52 -15.20 10.61 2.02
CA ARG A 52 -16.42 10.84 1.22
C ARG A 52 -16.14 11.34 -0.20
N PHE A 53 -15.02 12.03 -0.44
CA PHE A 53 -14.65 12.54 -1.75
C PHE A 53 -14.08 11.42 -2.62
N LEU A 54 -13.19 10.58 -2.06
CA LEU A 54 -12.65 9.41 -2.75
C LEU A 54 -13.73 8.37 -3.08
N GLN A 55 -14.70 8.19 -2.17
CA GLN A 55 -15.87 7.36 -2.43
C GLN A 55 -16.74 7.91 -3.55
N ALA A 56 -17.00 9.22 -3.56
CA ALA A 56 -17.76 9.88 -4.63
C ALA A 56 -17.04 9.84 -5.98
N ALA A 57 -15.71 9.89 -5.97
CA ALA A 57 -14.85 9.73 -7.16
C ALA A 57 -14.70 8.26 -7.60
N ASN A 58 -15.30 7.31 -6.88
CA ASN A 58 -15.22 5.88 -7.15
C ASN A 58 -13.78 5.30 -7.03
N ALA A 59 -12.88 5.99 -6.31
CA ALA A 59 -11.51 5.55 -6.08
C ALA A 59 -11.46 4.32 -5.14
N CYS A 60 -12.44 4.17 -4.25
CA CYS A 60 -12.52 3.07 -3.27
C CYS A 60 -13.21 1.79 -3.79
N ARG A 61 -13.54 1.69 -5.08
CA ARG A 61 -14.45 0.67 -5.65
C ARG A 61 -14.12 -0.79 -5.31
N PHE A 62 -12.85 -1.12 -5.14
CA PHE A 62 -12.39 -2.49 -4.85
C PHE A 62 -11.64 -2.60 -3.52
N TRP A 63 -11.82 -1.64 -2.62
CA TRP A 63 -11.13 -1.65 -1.33
C TRP A 63 -11.33 -2.99 -0.58
N PRO A 64 -10.30 -3.61 0.02
CA PRO A 64 -8.87 -3.22 0.06
C PRO A 64 -8.01 -3.89 -1.03
N THR A 65 -8.62 -4.53 -2.03
CA THR A 65 -7.92 -5.30 -3.07
C THR A 65 -7.08 -4.40 -3.98
N GLY A 66 -5.84 -4.83 -4.28
CA GLY A 66 -4.91 -4.05 -5.11
C GLY A 66 -4.16 -2.96 -4.37
N ARG A 67 -4.37 -2.82 -3.06
CA ARG A 67 -3.81 -1.72 -2.26
C ARG A 67 -2.74 -2.27 -1.33
N GLY A 68 -1.69 -1.49 -1.13
CA GLY A 68 -0.61 -1.89 -0.24
C GLY A 68 0.32 -0.75 0.12
N ILE A 69 1.23 -1.04 1.04
CA ILE A 69 2.20 -0.08 1.58
C ILE A 69 3.58 -0.70 1.45
N TYR A 70 4.57 0.09 1.05
CA TYR A 70 5.97 -0.30 1.13
C TYR A 70 6.73 0.70 1.97
N HIS A 71 7.66 0.22 2.80
CA HIS A 71 8.69 1.09 3.33
C HIS A 71 10.04 0.38 3.39
N ASN A 72 11.12 1.16 3.30
CA ASN A 72 12.47 0.65 3.53
C ASN A 72 12.71 0.31 5.00
N GLU A 73 13.75 -0.49 5.27
CA GLU A 73 14.11 -0.94 6.63
C GLU A 73 14.37 0.24 7.59
N ASN A 74 14.93 1.35 7.07
CA ASN A 74 15.24 2.55 7.84
C ASN A 74 14.05 3.51 8.04
N LYS A 75 12.87 3.20 7.48
CA LYS A 75 11.66 4.04 7.57
C LYS A 75 11.86 5.48 7.06
N THR A 76 12.72 5.65 6.07
CA THR A 76 13.02 6.93 5.40
C THR A 76 12.44 7.02 3.98
N PHE A 77 11.86 5.94 3.48
CA PHE A 77 11.19 5.85 2.18
C PHE A 77 9.89 5.07 2.33
N LEU A 78 8.77 5.65 1.89
CA LEU A 78 7.41 5.11 2.01
C LEU A 78 6.71 5.25 0.65
N VAL A 79 5.96 4.22 0.25
CA VAL A 79 5.14 4.22 -0.96
C VAL A 79 3.75 3.69 -0.62
N TRP A 80 2.72 4.37 -1.10
CA TRP A 80 1.33 3.91 -1.04
C TRP A 80 0.88 3.46 -2.41
N CYS A 81 0.50 2.20 -2.54
CA CYS A 81 0.04 1.65 -3.82
C CYS A 81 -1.48 1.70 -3.90
N ASN A 82 -2.00 2.31 -4.98
CA ASN A 82 -3.43 2.40 -5.32
C ASN A 82 -4.29 3.04 -4.23
N GLU A 83 -3.81 4.12 -3.59
CA GLU A 83 -4.57 4.85 -2.57
C GLU A 83 -5.64 5.75 -3.22
N GLU A 84 -5.25 6.95 -3.62
CA GLU A 84 -5.97 7.85 -4.53
C GLU A 84 -5.45 7.68 -5.98
N ASP A 85 -4.12 7.68 -6.12
CA ASP A 85 -3.37 7.42 -7.34
C ASP A 85 -2.72 6.03 -7.33
N HIS A 86 -2.07 5.64 -8.43
CA HIS A 86 -1.37 4.35 -8.51
C HIS A 86 -0.19 4.22 -7.52
N LEU A 87 0.53 5.32 -7.25
CA LEU A 87 1.72 5.41 -6.39
C LEU A 87 1.81 6.77 -5.69
#